data_AF-A0A7R9NVV6-F1
#
_entry.id   AF-A0A7R9NVV6-F1
#
_cell.length_a   1.000
_cell.length_b   1.000
_cell.length_c   1.000
_cell.angle_alpha   90.00
_cell.angle_beta   90.00
_cell.angle_gamma   90.00
#
_symmetry.space_group_name_H-M   'P 1'
#
loop_
_entity.id
_entity.type
_entity.pdbx_description
1 polymer ?
#
loop_
_entity_poly.entity_id
_entity_poly.type
_entity_poly.pdbx_seq_one_letter_code
_entity_poly.pdbx_strand_id
1 'polypeptide(L)'
;HPNIRLFITHAGLLSTQEAIYHGVPILGVPFFADQYTNINKAKDQGFGEKVEFLTLTTEILLAKIQKILQNSSYKQNAERISRLFKDQPETPLERAIFWTEYVLRNNGAHHLRSSSADMPWYQYLLLDVIAVLNIAVTTNFDNTTTSTLCITFSSISSILKYCHGSVKVCFYELTCFINNKMNTFTWKKKGNELFMKSSRVTPPVLAHITCSDYRPKSTAL
;
A
#
# COMPACT_ATOMS: atom_id res chain seq x y z
N HIS A 1 11.72 14.47 -22.48
CA HIS A 1 12.83 15.14 -23.20
C HIS A 1 13.47 14.15 -24.19
N PRO A 2 13.81 14.52 -25.43
CA PRO A 2 14.30 13.58 -26.46
C PRO A 2 15.62 12.89 -26.11
N ASN A 3 16.46 13.50 -25.26
CA ASN A 3 17.76 12.94 -24.88
C ASN A 3 17.70 11.85 -23.79
N ILE A 4 16.51 11.48 -23.30
CA ILE A 4 16.39 10.46 -22.25
C ILE A 4 16.57 9.07 -22.87
N ARG A 5 17.58 8.34 -22.39
CA ARG A 5 17.92 6.99 -22.87
C ARG A 5 17.42 5.86 -21.97
N LEU A 6 17.24 6.14 -20.67
CA LEU A 6 16.84 5.17 -19.65
C LEU A 6 16.06 5.90 -18.57
N PHE A 7 15.01 5.25 -18.05
CA PHE A 7 14.24 5.74 -16.91
C PHE A 7 14.36 4.76 -15.74
N ILE A 8 14.89 5.24 -14.61
CA ILE A 8 15.01 4.45 -13.37
C ILE A 8 13.83 4.79 -12.48
N THR A 9 13.06 3.79 -12.06
CA THR A 9 11.83 3.99 -11.29
C THR A 9 11.56 2.81 -10.35
N HIS A 10 10.64 2.96 -9.41
CA HIS A 10 10.13 1.87 -8.58
C HIS A 10 9.17 0.93 -9.33
N ALA A 11 8.91 1.19 -10.62
CA ALA A 11 7.97 0.44 -11.47
C ALA A 11 6.50 0.52 -11.02
N GLY A 12 6.07 1.64 -10.44
CA GLY A 12 4.66 1.93 -10.27
C GLY A 12 3.92 2.01 -11.62
N LEU A 13 2.60 1.80 -11.59
CA LEU A 13 1.77 1.78 -12.80
C LEU A 13 1.93 3.05 -13.65
N LEU A 14 1.80 4.23 -13.02
CA LEU A 14 1.86 5.52 -13.72
C LEU A 14 3.25 5.79 -14.32
N SER A 15 4.31 5.54 -13.57
CA SER A 15 5.69 5.67 -14.06
C SER A 15 5.98 4.73 -15.24
N THR A 16 5.45 3.50 -15.17
CA THR A 16 5.59 2.52 -16.24
C THR A 16 4.83 2.99 -17.50
N GLN A 17 3.62 3.53 -17.33
CA GLN A 17 2.83 4.10 -18.43
C GLN A 17 3.51 5.32 -19.07
N GLU A 18 4.11 6.21 -18.28
CA GLU A 18 4.87 7.36 -18.79
C GLU A 18 6.06 6.90 -19.65
N ALA A 19 6.80 5.90 -19.17
CA ALA A 19 7.92 5.33 -19.91
C ALA A 19 7.48 4.69 -21.23
N ILE A 20 6.37 3.93 -21.20
CA ILE A 20 5.74 3.35 -22.39
C ILE A 20 5.31 4.46 -23.37
N TYR A 21 4.62 5.48 -22.87
CA TYR A 21 4.15 6.58 -23.70
C TYR A 21 5.31 7.31 -24.39
N HIS A 22 6.46 7.46 -23.74
CA HIS A 22 7.64 8.08 -24.36
C HIS A 22 8.60 7.10 -25.05
N GLY A 23 8.32 5.79 -25.02
CA GLY A 23 9.17 4.76 -25.63
C GLY A 23 10.57 4.73 -25.01
N VAL A 24 10.67 4.92 -23.69
CA VAL A 24 11.93 4.91 -22.95
C VAL A 24 12.04 3.58 -22.18
N PRO A 25 13.15 2.84 -22.31
CA PRO A 25 13.40 1.65 -21.51
C PRO A 25 13.40 1.93 -20.00
N ILE A 26 13.02 0.94 -19.21
CA ILE A 26 12.92 1.10 -17.75
C ILE A 26 13.89 0.21 -16.97
N LEU A 27 14.48 0.77 -15.92
CA LEU A 27 15.17 0.00 -14.87
C LEU A 27 14.35 0.12 -13.60
N GLY A 28 13.67 -0.96 -13.23
CA GLY A 28 12.76 -1.00 -12.09
C GLY A 28 13.44 -1.48 -10.82
N VAL A 29 13.26 -0.74 -9.73
CA VAL A 29 13.64 -1.11 -8.36
C VAL A 29 12.38 -1.22 -7.50
N PRO A 30 11.63 -2.34 -7.59
CA PRO A 30 10.38 -2.50 -6.87
C PRO A 30 10.61 -2.61 -5.35
N PHE A 31 9.68 -2.04 -4.58
CA PHE A 31 9.66 -2.06 -3.12
C PHE A 31 8.46 -2.83 -2.57
N PHE A 32 7.26 -2.68 -3.16
CA PHE A 32 6.04 -3.30 -2.64
C PHE A 32 4.93 -3.43 -3.70
N ALA A 33 3.93 -4.26 -3.39
CA ALA A 33 2.67 -4.42 -4.13
C ALA A 33 2.84 -4.75 -5.64
N ASP A 34 2.17 -3.99 -6.50
CA ASP A 34 2.02 -4.22 -7.93
C ASP A 34 3.30 -3.95 -8.74
N GLN A 35 4.27 -3.26 -8.12
CA GLN A 35 5.53 -2.86 -8.73
C GLN A 35 6.31 -4.05 -9.30
N TYR A 36 6.33 -5.18 -8.59
CA TYR A 36 6.99 -6.40 -9.05
C TYR A 36 6.34 -6.93 -10.33
N THR A 37 5.01 -6.96 -10.37
CA THR A 37 4.25 -7.43 -11.53
C THR A 37 4.48 -6.50 -12.72
N ASN A 38 4.50 -5.19 -12.51
CA ASN A 38 4.72 -4.20 -13.56
C ASN A 38 6.11 -4.34 -14.18
N ILE A 39 7.19 -4.42 -13.37
CA ILE A 39 8.54 -4.55 -13.92
C ILE A 39 8.78 -5.91 -14.58
N ASN A 40 8.19 -6.99 -14.04
CA ASN A 40 8.27 -8.31 -14.67
C ASN A 40 7.63 -8.29 -16.06
N LYS A 41 6.44 -7.69 -16.21
CA LYS A 41 5.83 -7.50 -17.54
C LYS A 41 6.72 -6.70 -18.49
N ALA A 42 7.36 -5.63 -18.00
CA ALA A 42 8.26 -4.84 -18.83
C ALA A 42 9.52 -5.60 -19.25
N LYS A 43 10.04 -6.45 -18.36
CA LYS A 43 11.15 -7.36 -18.63
C LYS A 43 10.76 -8.43 -19.66
N ASP A 44 9.59 -9.04 -19.51
CA ASP A 44 9.06 -10.06 -20.42
C ASP A 44 8.81 -9.48 -21.82
N GLN A 45 8.38 -8.21 -21.90
CA GLN A 45 8.25 -7.46 -23.16
C GLN A 45 9.59 -6.92 -23.71
N GLY A 46 10.70 -7.13 -22.99
CA GLY A 46 12.04 -6.83 -23.45
C GLY A 46 12.39 -5.34 -23.48
N PHE A 47 11.66 -4.48 -22.75
CA PHE A 47 11.96 -3.04 -22.66
C PHE A 47 12.38 -2.60 -21.25
N GLY A 48 12.46 -3.53 -20.30
CA GLY A 48 12.93 -3.22 -18.95
C GLY A 48 13.78 -4.28 -18.28
N GLU A 49 14.42 -3.90 -17.19
CA GLU A 49 15.14 -4.80 -16.27
C GLU A 49 14.73 -4.54 -14.83
N LYS A 50 14.77 -5.60 -14.01
CA LYS A 50 14.49 -5.53 -12.58
C LYS A 50 15.80 -5.57 -11.79
N VAL A 51 15.88 -4.75 -10.74
CA VAL A 51 16.89 -4.86 -9.68
C VAL A 51 16.16 -4.98 -8.35
N GLU A 52 16.49 -6.01 -7.58
CA GLU A 52 15.88 -6.20 -6.27
C GLU A 52 16.41 -5.17 -5.28
N PHE A 53 15.52 -4.49 -4.56
CA PHE A 53 15.90 -3.43 -3.63
C PHE A 53 16.81 -3.95 -2.49
N LEU A 54 16.54 -5.17 -1.99
CA LEU A 54 17.30 -5.77 -0.89
C LEU A 54 18.72 -6.19 -1.26
N THR A 55 19.00 -6.44 -2.54
CA THR A 55 20.32 -6.86 -3.04
C THR A 55 20.97 -5.79 -3.90
N LEU A 56 20.46 -4.55 -3.83
CA LEU A 56 20.96 -3.43 -4.61
C LEU A 56 22.39 -3.06 -4.19
N THR A 57 23.33 -3.18 -5.11
CA THR A 57 24.68 -2.63 -4.98
C THR A 57 25.03 -1.75 -6.17
N THR A 58 26.05 -0.90 -6.03
CA THR A 58 26.52 -0.01 -7.09
C THR A 58 26.93 -0.80 -8.33
N GLU A 59 27.59 -1.95 -8.15
CA GLU A 59 28.08 -2.81 -9.22
C GLU A 59 26.92 -3.41 -10.01
N ILE A 60 25.90 -3.92 -9.31
CA ILE A 60 24.70 -4.49 -9.94
C ILE A 60 23.95 -3.41 -10.70
N LEU A 61 23.78 -2.23 -10.10
CA LEU A 61 23.08 -1.12 -10.74
C LEU A 61 23.79 -0.67 -12.02
N LEU A 62 25.10 -0.44 -11.97
CA LEU A 62 25.90 -0.03 -13.12
C LEU A 62 25.88 -1.08 -14.23
N ALA A 63 26.04 -2.37 -13.88
CA ALA A 63 25.98 -3.45 -14.85
C ALA A 63 24.64 -3.50 -15.59
N LYS A 64 23.53 -3.27 -14.88
CA LYS A 64 22.18 -3.24 -15.48
C LYS A 64 21.95 -2.01 -16.35
N ILE A 65 22.42 -0.83 -15.93
CA ILE A 65 22.36 0.39 -16.75
C ILE A 65 23.15 0.17 -18.04
N GLN A 66 24.38 -0.32 -17.95
CA GLN A 66 25.21 -0.60 -19.13
C GLN A 66 24.56 -1.61 -20.05
N LYS A 67 23.99 -2.70 -19.51
CA LYS A 67 23.24 -3.70 -20.29
C LYS A 67 22.13 -3.07 -21.14
N ILE A 68 21.32 -2.20 -20.55
CA ILE A 68 20.21 -1.54 -21.27
C ILE A 68 20.75 -0.54 -22.30
N LEU A 69 21.76 0.25 -21.95
CA LEU A 69 22.27 1.31 -22.82
C LEU A 69 23.09 0.79 -24.01
N GLN A 70 23.75 -0.36 -23.87
CA GLN A 70 24.56 -0.99 -24.91
C GLN A 70 23.73 -1.85 -25.86
N ASN A 71 22.61 -2.40 -25.40
CA ASN A 71 21.75 -3.23 -26.23
C ASN A 71 20.58 -2.41 -26.80
N SER A 72 20.61 -2.17 -28.11
CA SER A 72 19.56 -1.41 -28.81
C SER A 72 18.19 -2.08 -28.80
N SER A 73 18.10 -3.39 -28.52
CA SER A 73 16.83 -4.12 -28.47
C SER A 73 15.87 -3.55 -27.43
N TYR A 74 16.36 -3.09 -26.28
CA TYR A 74 15.53 -2.49 -25.25
C TYR A 74 14.82 -1.23 -25.75
N LYS A 75 15.57 -0.36 -26.45
CA LYS A 75 15.01 0.87 -27.03
C LYS A 75 14.03 0.57 -28.16
N GLN A 76 14.37 -0.35 -29.04
CA GLN A 76 13.47 -0.78 -30.13
C GLN A 76 12.18 -1.39 -29.60
N ASN A 77 12.26 -2.21 -28.55
CA ASN A 77 11.09 -2.77 -27.88
C ASN A 77 10.26 -1.70 -27.17
N ALA A 78 10.90 -0.75 -26.49
CA ALA A 78 10.21 0.38 -25.85
C ALA A 78 9.44 1.22 -26.89
N GLU A 79 10.06 1.52 -28.03
CA GLU A 79 9.42 2.24 -29.14
C GLU A 79 8.30 1.44 -29.78
N ARG A 80 8.47 0.12 -29.96
CA ARG A 80 7.43 -0.77 -30.47
C ARG A 80 6.21 -0.76 -29.55
N ILE A 81 6.40 -0.92 -28.25
CA ILE A 81 5.33 -0.88 -27.25
C ILE A 81 4.70 0.52 -27.19
N SER A 82 5.50 1.58 -27.32
CA SER A 82 4.99 2.96 -27.38
C SER A 82 4.04 3.19 -28.56
N ARG A 83 4.41 2.69 -29.75
CA ARG A 83 3.56 2.77 -30.95
C ARG A 83 2.23 2.04 -30.71
N LEU A 84 2.27 0.81 -30.21
CA LEU A 84 1.07 0.03 -29.90
C LEU A 84 0.21 0.70 -28.81
N PHE A 85 0.83 1.34 -27.82
CA PHE A 85 0.10 2.03 -26.75
C PHE A 85 -0.62 3.28 -27.24
N LYS A 86 -0.04 3.99 -28.21
CA LYS A 86 -0.62 5.20 -28.82
C LYS A 86 -1.60 4.90 -29.95
N ASP A 87 -1.61 3.66 -30.44
CA ASP A 87 -2.53 3.20 -31.48
C ASP A 87 -3.93 3.00 -30.90
N GLN A 88 -4.61 4.11 -30.68
CA GLN A 88 -5.97 4.19 -30.17
C GLN A 88 -6.81 5.04 -31.14
N PRO A 89 -8.11 4.74 -31.30
CA PRO A 89 -8.98 5.47 -32.23
C PRO A 89 -9.17 6.94 -31.84
N GLU A 90 -9.02 7.27 -30.57
CA GLU A 90 -9.21 8.61 -30.01
C GLU A 90 -7.94 9.02 -29.25
N THR A 91 -7.58 10.31 -29.33
CA THR A 91 -6.51 10.84 -28.48
C THR A 91 -6.96 10.86 -27.00
N PRO A 92 -6.02 10.81 -26.03
CA PRO A 92 -6.36 10.94 -24.62
C PRO A 92 -7.15 12.21 -24.28
N LEU A 93 -6.93 13.30 -25.03
CA LEU A 93 -7.65 14.56 -24.88
C LEU A 93 -9.09 14.47 -25.38
N GLU A 94 -9.30 13.96 -26.60
CA GLU A 94 -10.64 13.79 -27.18
C GLU A 94 -11.50 12.87 -26.30
N ARG A 95 -10.90 11.77 -25.82
CA ARG A 95 -11.56 10.85 -24.89
C ARG A 95 -11.96 11.55 -23.59
N ALA A 96 -11.10 12.39 -23.03
CA ALA A 96 -11.41 13.17 -21.83
C ALA A 96 -12.58 14.12 -22.08
N ILE A 97 -12.57 14.86 -23.21
CA ILE A 97 -13.65 15.76 -23.62
C ILE A 97 -14.97 14.98 -23.75
N PHE A 98 -14.94 13.85 -24.45
CA PHE A 98 -16.11 13.00 -24.63
C PHE A 98 -16.74 12.58 -23.30
N TRP A 99 -15.94 12.09 -22.34
CA TRP A 99 -16.45 11.67 -21.04
C TRP A 99 -16.96 12.85 -20.20
N THR A 100 -16.30 14.01 -20.26
CA THR A 100 -16.79 15.23 -19.60
C THR A 100 -18.15 15.64 -20.17
N GLU A 101 -18.28 15.72 -21.50
CA GLU A 101 -19.55 16.01 -22.15
C GLU A 101 -20.61 14.96 -21.87
N TYR A 102 -20.24 13.68 -21.83
CA TYR A 102 -21.15 12.58 -21.51
C TYR A 102 -21.79 12.77 -20.13
N VAL A 103 -20.99 13.13 -19.12
CA VAL A 103 -21.49 13.41 -17.77
C VAL A 103 -22.43 14.62 -17.78
N LEU A 104 -22.10 15.68 -18.53
CA LEU A 104 -22.95 16.87 -18.66
C LEU A 104 -24.28 16.56 -19.36
N ARG A 105 -24.26 15.82 -20.47
CA ARG A 105 -25.45 15.43 -21.25
C ARG A 105 -26.41 14.53 -20.45
N ASN A 106 -25.90 13.78 -19.49
CA ASN A 106 -26.68 12.83 -18.69
C ASN A 106 -26.87 13.30 -17.23
N ASN A 107 -26.87 14.62 -16.98
CA ASN A 107 -27.12 15.21 -15.67
C ASN A 107 -26.31 14.55 -14.52
N GLY A 108 -25.02 14.30 -14.72
CA GLY A 108 -24.13 13.70 -13.73
C GLY A 108 -23.89 12.19 -13.88
N ALA A 109 -24.54 11.52 -14.84
CA ALA A 109 -24.34 10.10 -15.16
C ALA A 109 -24.40 9.16 -13.93
N HIS A 110 -25.47 9.29 -13.14
CA HIS A 110 -25.66 8.53 -11.90
C HIS A 110 -25.55 7.01 -12.08
N HIS A 111 -25.85 6.48 -13.28
CA HIS A 111 -25.72 5.07 -13.62
C HIS A 111 -24.28 4.55 -13.73
N LEU A 112 -23.29 5.44 -13.91
CA LEU A 112 -21.86 5.07 -13.90
C LEU A 112 -21.24 5.15 -12.50
N ARG A 113 -21.94 5.77 -11.55
CA ARG A 113 -21.47 5.90 -10.18
C ARG A 113 -21.71 4.59 -9.44
N SER A 114 -20.68 4.04 -8.80
CA SER A 114 -20.83 2.86 -7.96
C SER A 114 -21.75 3.16 -6.78
N SER A 115 -22.73 2.29 -6.52
CA SER A 115 -23.62 2.37 -5.35
C SER A 115 -22.86 2.37 -4.02
N SER A 116 -21.63 1.86 -4.00
CA SER A 116 -20.75 1.91 -2.82
C SER A 116 -20.35 3.34 -2.42
N ALA A 117 -20.46 4.33 -3.32
CA ALA A 117 -20.06 5.70 -3.04
C ALA A 117 -21.03 6.47 -2.12
N ASP A 118 -22.29 6.05 -2.06
CA ASP A 118 -23.32 6.64 -1.18
C ASP A 118 -23.58 5.77 0.07
N MET A 119 -22.82 4.68 0.22
CA MET A 119 -22.99 3.72 1.29
C MET A 119 -22.35 4.25 2.59
N PRO A 120 -23.04 4.15 3.74
CA PRO A 120 -22.45 4.52 5.02
C PRO A 120 -21.25 3.61 5.35
N TRP A 121 -20.26 4.17 6.05
CA TRP A 121 -18.97 3.52 6.30
C TRP A 121 -19.08 2.11 6.92
N TYR A 122 -20.09 1.86 7.74
CA TYR A 122 -20.31 0.56 8.40
C TYR A 122 -20.80 -0.54 7.44
N GLN A 123 -21.60 -0.19 6.42
CA GLN A 123 -22.01 -1.11 5.37
C GLN A 123 -20.86 -1.33 4.38
N TYR A 124 -20.13 -0.26 4.06
CA TYR A 124 -18.95 -0.34 3.18
C TYR A 124 -17.88 -1.29 3.75
N LEU A 125 -17.67 -1.27 5.08
CA LEU A 125 -16.75 -2.17 5.78
C LEU A 125 -17.35 -3.54 6.12
N LEU A 126 -18.61 -3.81 5.77
CA LEU A 126 -19.30 -5.08 6.03
C LEU A 126 -19.17 -5.55 7.49
N LEU A 127 -19.42 -4.64 8.45
CA LEU A 127 -19.21 -4.92 9.87
C LEU A 127 -20.09 -6.06 10.40
N ASP A 128 -21.26 -6.25 9.81
CA ASP A 128 -22.18 -7.35 10.07
C ASP A 128 -21.57 -8.71 9.70
N VAL A 129 -20.96 -8.81 8.51
CA VAL A 129 -20.26 -10.03 8.05
C VAL A 129 -19.06 -10.31 8.95
N ILE A 130 -18.28 -9.28 9.31
CA ILE A 130 -17.16 -9.42 10.25
C ILE A 130 -17.66 -9.92 11.61
N ALA A 131 -18.76 -9.36 12.13
CA ALA A 131 -19.33 -9.77 13.41
C ALA A 131 -19.80 -11.24 13.38
N VAL A 132 -20.52 -11.66 12.33
CA VAL A 132 -20.98 -13.05 12.17
C VAL A 132 -19.80 -14.02 12.07
N LEU A 133 -18.77 -13.70 11.29
CA LEU A 133 -17.56 -14.53 11.19
C LEU A 133 -16.84 -14.65 12.52
N ASN A 134 -16.71 -13.56 13.30
CA ASN A 134 -16.10 -13.61 14.62
C ASN A 134 -16.93 -14.48 15.59
N ILE A 135 -18.25 -14.31 15.61
CA ILE A 135 -19.14 -15.13 16.45
C ILE A 135 -19.01 -16.61 16.08
N ALA A 136 -19.07 -16.94 14.79
CA ALA A 136 -18.93 -18.31 14.31
C ALA A 136 -17.58 -18.94 14.70
N VAL A 137 -16.47 -18.20 14.62
CA VAL A 137 -15.17 -18.69 15.09
C VAL A 137 -15.17 -18.93 16.60
N THR A 138 -15.82 -18.06 17.39
CA THR A 138 -15.88 -18.21 18.84
C THR A 138 -16.79 -19.36 19.31
N THR A 139 -17.85 -19.70 18.58
CA THR A 139 -18.79 -20.76 18.96
C THR A 139 -18.32 -22.16 18.55
N ASN A 140 -17.42 -22.28 17.57
CA ASN A 140 -16.89 -23.57 17.09
C ASN A 140 -15.57 -24.01 17.77
N PHE A 141 -15.02 -23.20 18.69
CA PHE A 141 -13.79 -23.50 19.42
C PHE A 141 -14.10 -23.79 20.90
N ASP A 142 -14.37 -25.05 21.22
CA ASP A 142 -14.33 -25.54 22.58
C ASP A 142 -12.89 -25.40 23.14
N ASN A 143 -12.75 -24.60 24.21
CA ASN A 143 -11.62 -24.55 25.15
C ASN A 143 -10.23 -24.09 24.64
N THR A 144 -10.11 -22.89 24.06
CA THR A 144 -8.80 -22.15 24.06
C THR A 144 -8.99 -20.64 24.14
N THR A 145 -9.53 -20.16 25.27
CA THR A 145 -9.91 -18.75 25.53
C THR A 145 -8.76 -17.74 25.37
N THR A 146 -7.49 -18.15 25.43
CA THR A 146 -6.33 -17.24 25.34
C THR A 146 -5.88 -16.93 23.90
N SER A 147 -6.09 -17.83 22.94
CA SER A 147 -5.66 -17.62 21.55
C SER A 147 -6.68 -16.82 20.73
N THR A 148 -7.99 -16.99 21.03
CA THR A 148 -9.08 -16.32 20.30
C THR A 148 -9.14 -14.82 20.58
N LEU A 149 -8.83 -14.37 21.80
CA LEU A 149 -8.71 -12.95 22.16
C LEU A 149 -7.58 -12.23 21.40
N CYS A 150 -6.48 -12.92 21.12
CA CYS A 150 -5.38 -12.36 20.32
C CYS A 150 -5.77 -12.18 18.84
N ILE A 151 -6.58 -13.08 18.29
CA ILE A 151 -7.05 -13.03 16.90
C ILE A 151 -8.08 -11.92 16.70
N THR A 152 -9.03 -11.75 17.63
CA THR A 152 -10.01 -10.64 17.58
C THR A 152 -9.32 -9.29 17.77
N PHE A 153 -8.34 -9.18 18.66
CA PHE A 153 -7.56 -7.94 18.85
C PHE A 153 -6.71 -7.56 17.63
N SER A 154 -6.07 -8.54 16.96
CA SER A 154 -5.31 -8.30 15.72
C SER A 154 -6.20 -7.82 14.57
N SER A 155 -7.40 -8.40 14.47
CA SER A 155 -8.40 -8.04 13.45
C SER A 155 -8.95 -6.63 13.69
N ILE A 156 -9.33 -6.30 14.93
CA ILE A 156 -9.82 -4.98 15.32
C ILE A 156 -8.71 -3.91 15.17
N SER A 157 -7.46 -4.22 15.54
CA SER A 157 -6.31 -3.31 15.34
C SER A 157 -6.06 -3.01 13.86
N SER A 158 -6.21 -4.01 12.98
CA SER A 158 -6.04 -3.84 11.54
C SER A 158 -7.15 -2.97 10.93
N ILE A 159 -8.40 -3.16 11.40
CA ILE A 159 -9.55 -2.34 11.00
C ILE A 159 -9.40 -0.89 11.51
N LEU A 160 -9.01 -0.69 12.78
CA LEU A 160 -8.77 0.64 13.35
C LEU A 160 -7.61 1.38 12.65
N LYS A 161 -6.56 0.66 12.22
CA LYS A 161 -5.47 1.22 11.40
C LYS A 161 -5.94 1.65 10.01
N TYR A 162 -6.87 0.91 9.41
CA TYR A 162 -7.47 1.27 8.11
C TYR A 162 -8.44 2.45 8.21
N CYS A 163 -9.20 2.56 9.30
CA CYS A 163 -10.15 3.66 9.52
C CYS A 163 -9.47 5.01 9.82
N HIS A 164 -8.22 5.01 10.29
CA HIS A 164 -7.49 6.23 10.65
C HIS A 164 -6.30 6.46 9.71
N GLY A 165 -6.58 6.97 8.49
CA GLY A 165 -5.59 7.37 7.49
C GLY A 165 -4.70 8.57 7.87
N SER A 166 -4.46 8.83 9.16
CA SER A 166 -3.54 9.85 9.65
C SER A 166 -3.01 9.46 11.02
N VAL A 167 -1.69 9.38 11.10
CA VAL A 167 -0.87 8.95 12.24
C VAL A 167 -1.36 9.52 13.58
N LYS A 168 -1.91 8.65 14.43
CA LYS A 168 -1.96 8.83 15.89
C LYS A 168 -1.45 7.55 16.54
N VAL A 169 -0.30 7.64 17.22
CA VAL A 169 0.27 6.54 18.01
C VAL A 169 -0.57 6.41 19.27
N CYS A 170 -1.57 5.54 19.28
CA CYS A 170 -2.26 5.14 20.49
C CYS A 170 -1.39 4.10 21.22
N PHE A 171 -0.95 4.41 22.44
CA PHE A 171 -0.36 3.43 23.35
C PHE A 171 -1.47 2.46 23.79
N TYR A 172 -1.32 1.18 23.47
CA TYR A 172 -2.14 0.11 24.00
C TYR A 172 -1.34 -0.62 25.09
N GLU A 173 -1.77 -0.51 26.35
CA GLU A 173 -1.36 -1.46 27.38
C GLU A 173 -2.17 -2.74 27.21
N LEU A 174 -1.49 -3.87 27.00
CA LEU A 174 -2.12 -5.19 26.98
C LEU A 174 -1.84 -5.87 28.32
N THR A 175 -2.89 -6.14 29.09
CA THR A 175 -2.86 -7.06 30.22
C THR A 175 -3.26 -8.45 29.74
N CYS A 176 -2.29 -9.36 29.69
CA CYS A 176 -2.54 -10.76 29.35
C CYS A 176 -2.22 -11.66 30.56
N PHE A 177 -3.16 -12.55 30.89
CA PHE A 177 -2.96 -13.60 31.89
C PHE A 177 -2.25 -14.78 31.23
N ILE A 178 -1.03 -15.11 31.69
CA ILE A 178 -0.29 -16.30 31.25
C ILE A 178 0.02 -17.11 32.50
N ASN A 179 -0.37 -18.40 32.54
CA ASN A 179 -0.15 -19.32 33.67
C ASN A 179 -0.57 -18.77 35.04
N ASN A 180 -1.81 -18.28 35.16
CA ASN A 180 -2.34 -17.68 36.41
C ASN A 180 -1.53 -16.48 36.95
N LYS A 181 -0.73 -15.79 36.11
CA LYS A 181 0.02 -14.58 36.48
C LYS A 181 -0.30 -13.42 35.54
N MET A 182 -0.55 -12.24 36.10
CA MET A 182 -0.70 -10.98 35.35
C MET A 182 0.65 -10.49 34.85
N ASN A 183 0.79 -10.36 33.54
CA ASN A 183 1.92 -9.70 32.91
C ASN A 183 1.41 -8.49 32.11
N THR A 184 2.08 -7.35 32.29
CA THR A 184 1.78 -6.13 31.52
C THR A 184 2.85 -5.97 30.46
N PHE A 185 2.43 -5.92 29.20
CA PHE A 185 3.32 -5.73 28.06
C PHE A 185 3.22 -4.30 27.56
N THR A 186 4.35 -3.59 27.59
CA THR A 186 4.43 -2.20 27.12
C THR A 186 5.30 -2.15 25.87
N TRP A 187 4.79 -1.47 24.85
CA TRP A 187 5.50 -1.26 23.59
C TRP A 187 6.16 0.10 23.62
N LYS A 188 7.48 0.13 23.42
CA LYS A 188 8.25 1.38 23.40
C LYS A 188 8.92 1.53 22.04
N LYS A 189 8.63 2.64 21.36
CA LYS A 189 9.30 3.02 20.11
C LYS A 189 10.61 3.73 20.44
N LYS A 190 11.73 3.26 19.89
CA LYS A 190 13.03 3.94 19.96
C LYS A 190 13.58 4.03 18.54
N GLY A 191 13.46 5.21 17.92
CA GLY A 191 13.74 5.38 16.49
C GLY A 191 12.69 4.68 15.61
N ASN A 192 13.15 3.98 14.57
CA ASN A 192 12.28 3.21 13.66
C ASN A 192 11.99 1.77 14.14
N GLU A 193 12.54 1.37 15.29
CA GLU A 193 12.34 0.05 15.87
C GLU A 193 11.35 0.07 17.04
N LEU A 194 10.54 -0.99 17.10
CA LEU A 194 9.54 -1.25 18.14
C LEU A 194 10.07 -2.32 19.09
N PHE A 195 10.19 -1.98 20.37
CA PHE A 195 10.67 -2.89 21.40
C PHE A 195 9.51 -3.29 22.33
N MET A 196 9.34 -4.59 22.55
CA MET A 196 8.37 -5.14 23.49
C MET A 196 9.04 -5.34 24.86
N LYS A 197 8.50 -4.72 25.92
CA LYS A 197 9.02 -4.87 27.28
C LYS A 197 7.95 -5.50 28.18
N SER A 198 8.28 -6.63 28.79
CA SER A 198 7.45 -7.34 29.76
C SER A 198 7.78 -6.87 31.18
N SER A 199 6.77 -6.48 31.96
CA SER A 199 6.92 -6.08 33.36
C SER A 199 5.99 -6.92 34.25
N ARG A 200 6.52 -7.42 35.38
CA ARG A 200 5.73 -8.09 36.44
C ARG A 200 5.16 -7.03 37.38
N VAL A 201 3.87 -7.11 37.73
CA VAL A 201 3.25 -6.23 38.74
C VAL A 201 2.44 -7.05 39.74
N THR A 202 2.65 -6.79 41.04
CA THR A 202 1.76 -7.15 42.17
C THR A 202 0.84 -5.95 42.51
N PRO A 203 -0.36 -6.15 43.08
CA PRO A 203 -1.50 -5.22 42.95
C PRO A 203 -1.48 -4.06 43.96
N PRO A 204 -2.40 -3.07 43.89
CA PRO A 204 -2.95 -2.38 42.72
C PRO A 204 -2.72 -0.86 42.83
N VAL A 205 -2.44 -0.15 41.72
CA VAL A 205 -2.66 1.31 41.64
C VAL A 205 -3.23 1.65 40.27
N LEU A 206 -4.31 2.42 40.29
CA LEU A 206 -5.05 3.02 39.16
C LEU A 206 -4.23 3.19 37.86
N ALA A 207 -4.73 2.62 36.76
CA ALA A 207 -4.28 2.97 35.42
C ALA A 207 -4.77 4.38 35.08
N HIS A 208 -3.85 5.35 35.03
CA HIS A 208 -4.12 6.69 34.51
C HIS A 208 -3.91 6.71 33.00
N ILE A 209 -4.99 6.91 32.24
CA ILE A 209 -4.92 7.24 30.82
C ILE A 209 -4.40 8.69 30.73
N THR A 210 -3.23 8.89 30.13
CA THR A 210 -2.76 10.23 29.75
C THR A 210 -2.65 10.30 28.23
N CYS A 211 -3.62 10.95 27.60
CA CYS A 211 -3.47 11.46 26.24
C CYS A 211 -2.69 12.77 26.32
N SER A 212 -1.55 12.86 25.65
CA SER A 212 -0.91 14.16 25.42
C SER A 212 -1.21 14.63 23.99
N ASP A 213 -1.78 15.83 23.88
CA ASP A 213 -2.00 16.49 22.61
C ASP A 213 -0.66 16.98 22.06
N TYR A 214 -0.12 16.26 21.07
CA TYR A 214 0.96 16.80 20.25
C TYR A 214 0.35 17.63 19.12
N ARG A 215 0.21 18.93 19.34
CA ARG A 215 -0.14 19.89 18.29
C ARG A 215 1.15 20.22 17.51
N PRO A 216 1.29 19.84 16.22
CA PRO A 216 2.45 20.27 15.45
C PRO A 216 2.39 21.79 15.32
N LYS A 217 3.49 22.47 15.68
CA LYS A 217 3.65 23.90 15.43
C LYS A 217 3.47 24.13 13.92
N SER A 218 2.59 25.06 13.57
CA SER A 218 2.56 25.66 12.24
C SER A 218 3.92 26.32 11.99
N THR A 219 4.69 25.77 11.07
CA THR A 219 5.69 26.53 10.32
C THR A 219 5.04 26.99 9.04
N ALA A 220 5.10 28.31 8.85
CA ALA A 220 4.62 29.07 7.72
C ALA A 220 5.12 28.52 6.38
N LEU A 221 4.22 28.47 5.40
CA LEU A 221 4.21 29.31 4.20
C LEU A 221 2.78 29.35 3.65
#